data_AF-G1WBS5-F1
#
_entry.id   AF-G1WBS5-F1
#
_cell.length_a   1.000
_cell.length_b   1.000
_cell.length_c   1.000
_cell.angle_alpha   90.00
_cell.angle_beta   90.00
_cell.angle_gamma   90.00
#
_symmetry.space_group_name_H-M   'P 1'
#
loop_
_entity.id
_entity.type
_entity.pdbx_description
1 polymer ?
#
loop_
_entity_poly.entity_id
_entity_poly.type
_entity_poly.pdbx_seq_one_letter_code
_entity_poly.pdbx_strand_id
1 'polypeptide(L)'
;MKYWLCLLLLMATPALAQVRLSPCDKQDYELYASRLKALFNPDASQQYIVVDGQKELYALQVIKGSHLGQRKKTLALKDFKQVYTIDDDSLCQIKVSSLLRFAVFSSTYLVRKRLGFLKTCFLFDMQDGAQYSIRNADVAAGSLTDVLEQVCIAVRKNNPETIRRLFPQIDSLTKHFKSYELEESWVIETAEQDERNMPSVILSTHYNGFNFQFFQPETDTDSLCRKYGKLLKTVAQWLFLHSNVLDFNERVYVCIHHDRSTIYDRFAHLYGKYYFHITADELKESTLYALFKSRFLDS
;
A
#
# COMPACT_ATOMS: atom_id res chain seq x y z
N MET A 1 -24.08 -27.75 -1.95
CA MET A 1 -23.80 -27.32 -0.55
C MET A 1 -22.31 -27.22 -0.19
N LYS A 2 -21.39 -28.08 -0.68
CA LYS A 2 -19.95 -27.99 -0.34
C LYS A 2 -19.21 -26.74 -0.87
N TYR A 3 -19.59 -26.22 -2.04
CA TYR A 3 -18.94 -25.03 -2.63
C TYR A 3 -19.27 -23.72 -1.92
N TRP A 4 -20.46 -23.62 -1.31
CA TRP A 4 -20.87 -22.43 -0.55
C TRP A 4 -20.14 -22.31 0.80
N LEU A 5 -19.79 -23.44 1.43
CA LEU A 5 -18.98 -23.44 2.64
C LEU A 5 -17.53 -22.99 2.40
N CYS A 6 -16.91 -23.36 1.27
CA CYS A 6 -15.56 -22.89 0.93
C CYS A 6 -15.51 -21.37 0.68
N LEU A 7 -16.55 -20.81 0.06
CA LEU A 7 -16.67 -19.37 -0.14
C LEU A 7 -16.90 -18.61 1.18
N LEU A 8 -17.68 -19.17 2.11
CA LEU A 8 -17.85 -18.60 3.45
C LEU A 8 -16.56 -18.67 4.29
N LEU A 9 -15.76 -19.72 4.15
CA LEU A 9 -14.45 -19.84 4.81
C LEU A 9 -13.41 -18.87 4.24
N LEU A 10 -13.48 -18.52 2.94
CA LEU A 10 -12.66 -17.47 2.32
C LEU A 10 -13.06 -16.05 2.74
N MET A 11 -14.32 -15.85 3.16
CA MET A 11 -14.83 -14.54 3.62
C MET A 11 -14.64 -14.33 5.14
N ALA A 12 -14.36 -15.40 5.89
CA ALA A 12 -14.13 -15.34 7.35
C ALA A 12 -12.66 -15.10 7.74
N THR A 13 -11.71 -15.23 6.82
CA THR A 13 -10.27 -15.03 7.08
C THR A 13 -9.82 -13.58 7.29
N PRO A 14 -10.37 -12.54 6.62
CA PRO A 14 -9.92 -11.17 6.87
C PRO A 14 -10.35 -10.65 8.24
N ALA A 15 -11.52 -11.05 8.76
CA ALA A 15 -12.02 -10.58 10.06
C ALA A 15 -11.13 -10.97 11.26
N LEU A 16 -10.25 -11.97 11.12
CA LEU A 16 -9.29 -12.36 12.15
C LEU A 16 -7.94 -11.65 12.02
N ALA A 17 -7.67 -10.95 10.92
CA ALA A 17 -6.37 -10.33 10.64
C ALA A 17 -6.10 -9.06 11.47
N GLN A 18 -7.14 -8.34 11.90
CA GLN A 18 -6.97 -7.07 12.61
C GLN A 18 -6.85 -7.18 14.13
N VAL A 19 -7.10 -8.34 14.75
CA VAL A 19 -7.19 -8.40 16.23
C VAL A 19 -5.83 -8.20 16.94
N ARG A 20 -4.72 -7.82 16.27
CA ARG A 20 -3.36 -8.13 16.76
C ARG A 20 -2.21 -7.19 16.41
N LEU A 21 -2.41 -6.13 15.62
CA LEU A 21 -1.32 -5.18 15.30
C LEU A 21 -1.36 -4.00 16.25
N SER A 22 -0.38 -3.94 17.16
CA SER A 22 -0.22 -2.82 18.09
C SER A 22 0.87 -1.88 17.56
N PRO A 23 0.65 -0.55 17.52
CA PRO A 23 1.69 0.39 17.13
C PRO A 23 2.93 0.22 18.01
N CYS A 24 4.12 0.36 17.41
CA CYS A 24 5.39 0.36 18.13
C CYS A 24 6.35 1.40 17.56
N ASP A 25 7.06 2.10 18.43
CA ASP A 25 8.29 2.82 18.07
C ASP A 25 9.50 1.86 18.21
N LYS A 26 10.50 2.04 17.35
CA LYS A 26 11.82 1.40 17.47
C LYS A 26 12.48 1.67 18.83
N GLN A 27 12.16 2.80 19.48
CA GLN A 27 12.68 3.18 20.80
C GLN A 27 11.92 2.54 21.96
N ASP A 28 10.69 2.04 21.75
CA ASP A 28 9.81 1.55 22.83
C ASP A 28 10.14 0.14 23.36
N TYR A 29 11.10 -0.56 22.74
CA TYR A 29 11.34 -1.98 23.03
C TYR A 29 12.80 -2.27 23.40
N GLU A 30 13.23 -1.72 24.55
CA GLU A 30 14.53 -2.03 25.19
C GLU A 30 14.81 -3.54 25.24
N LEU A 31 13.78 -4.34 25.52
CA LEU A 31 13.86 -5.79 25.63
C LEU A 31 14.34 -6.49 24.33
N TYR A 32 14.04 -5.90 23.17
CA TYR A 32 14.41 -6.43 21.86
C TYR A 32 15.47 -5.57 21.14
N ALA A 33 15.99 -4.52 21.78
CA ALA A 33 16.85 -3.52 21.15
C ALA A 33 18.11 -4.13 20.50
N SER A 34 18.75 -5.11 21.15
CA SER A 34 19.94 -5.79 20.60
C SER A 34 19.63 -6.59 19.32
N ARG A 35 18.49 -7.30 19.30
CA ARG A 35 18.04 -8.10 18.15
C ARG A 35 17.58 -7.21 17.00
N LEU A 36 16.81 -6.17 17.32
CA LEU A 36 16.37 -5.17 16.34
C LEU A 36 17.56 -4.43 15.76
N LYS A 37 18.55 -4.02 16.57
CA LYS A 37 19.79 -3.40 16.06
C LYS A 37 20.54 -4.28 15.07
N ALA A 38 20.54 -5.60 15.26
CA ALA A 38 21.21 -6.52 14.35
C ALA A 38 20.43 -6.74 13.03
N LEU A 39 19.11 -6.80 13.09
CA LEU A 39 18.25 -7.21 11.96
C LEU A 39 17.66 -6.04 11.17
N PHE A 40 17.36 -4.92 11.83
CA PHE A 40 16.77 -3.73 11.22
C PHE A 40 17.74 -3.10 10.22
N ASN A 41 17.22 -2.71 9.06
CA ASN A 41 17.97 -2.06 8.00
C ASN A 41 17.41 -0.65 7.73
N PRO A 42 18.13 0.44 8.07
CA PRO A 42 17.66 1.80 7.82
C PRO A 42 17.32 2.13 6.36
N ASP A 43 17.91 1.40 5.41
CA ASP A 43 17.71 1.63 3.98
C ASP A 43 16.51 0.86 3.39
N ALA A 44 15.91 -0.04 4.19
CA ALA A 44 14.73 -0.78 3.77
C ALA A 44 13.46 0.05 4.02
N SER A 45 12.63 0.22 2.99
CA SER A 45 11.41 1.00 3.11
C SER A 45 10.35 0.26 3.92
N GLN A 46 10.25 -1.07 3.79
CA GLN A 46 9.38 -1.89 4.63
C GLN A 46 10.12 -3.13 5.11
N GLN A 47 9.81 -3.58 6.33
CA GLN A 47 10.52 -4.70 6.95
C GLN A 47 9.56 -5.54 7.80
N TYR A 48 9.76 -6.86 7.78
CA TYR A 48 9.15 -7.80 8.71
C TYR A 48 10.25 -8.52 9.47
N ILE A 49 10.32 -8.33 10.78
CA ILE A 49 11.40 -8.82 11.64
C ILE A 49 10.85 -9.81 12.66
N VAL A 50 11.44 -11.00 12.69
CA VAL A 50 11.12 -12.06 13.64
C VAL A 50 12.20 -12.11 14.72
N VAL A 51 11.82 -11.85 15.97
CA VAL A 51 12.76 -11.72 17.10
C VAL A 51 12.58 -12.76 18.20
N ASP A 52 11.52 -13.56 18.12
CA ASP A 52 11.17 -14.58 19.12
C ASP A 52 10.29 -15.68 18.52
N GLY A 53 10.25 -16.86 19.15
CA GLY A 53 9.38 -17.97 18.74
C GLY A 53 9.82 -18.76 17.50
N GLN A 54 11.04 -18.54 17.02
CA GLN A 54 11.67 -19.31 15.95
C GLN A 54 13.11 -19.64 16.33
N LYS A 55 13.62 -20.77 15.83
CA LYS A 55 15.01 -21.20 16.05
C LYS A 55 16.00 -20.21 15.41
N GLU A 56 15.63 -19.63 14.29
CA GLU A 56 16.41 -18.62 13.58
C GLU A 56 15.62 -17.31 13.54
N LEU A 57 16.32 -16.21 13.80
CA LEU A 57 15.79 -14.86 13.74
C LEU A 57 16.18 -14.25 12.40
N TYR A 58 15.26 -13.50 11.79
CA TYR A 58 15.45 -12.97 10.45
C TYR A 58 14.61 -11.71 10.22
N ALA A 59 14.96 -10.98 9.17
CA ALA A 59 14.24 -9.84 8.65
C ALA A 59 14.01 -10.00 7.15
N LEU A 60 12.74 -9.98 6.74
CA LEU A 60 12.36 -9.73 5.36
C LEU A 60 12.40 -8.22 5.13
N GLN A 61 13.07 -7.78 4.07
CA GLN A 61 13.38 -6.38 3.80
C GLN A 61 13.02 -6.04 2.36
N VAL A 62 12.26 -4.96 2.20
CA VAL A 62 12.00 -4.34 0.91
C VAL A 62 12.92 -3.14 0.76
N ILE A 63 13.91 -3.24 -0.13
CA ILE A 63 14.91 -2.18 -0.35
C ILE A 63 14.53 -1.42 -1.63
N LYS A 64 14.30 -0.10 -1.50
CA LYS A 64 14.08 0.78 -2.66
C LYS A 64 15.42 0.99 -3.36
N GLY A 65 15.46 0.75 -4.68
CA GLY A 65 16.62 1.12 -5.50
C GLY A 65 16.88 2.62 -5.43
N SER A 66 18.15 3.04 -5.57
CA SER A 66 18.51 4.46 -5.50
C SER A 66 17.99 5.22 -6.74
N HIS A 67 17.62 6.50 -6.55
CA HIS A 67 17.27 7.41 -7.64
C HIS A 67 18.44 7.66 -8.63
N LEU A 68 19.67 7.29 -8.25
CA LEU A 68 20.92 7.55 -8.98
C LEU A 68 21.49 6.28 -9.63
N GLY A 69 20.66 5.57 -10.39
CA GLY A 69 21.15 4.60 -11.39
C GLY A 69 21.16 3.13 -11.00
N GLN A 70 20.77 2.75 -9.77
CA GLN A 70 20.53 1.35 -9.44
C GLN A 70 19.02 1.05 -9.45
N ARG A 71 18.51 0.65 -10.63
CA ARG A 71 17.10 0.30 -10.87
C ARG A 71 16.61 -0.96 -10.15
N LYS A 72 17.49 -1.70 -9.46
CA LYS A 72 17.10 -2.95 -8.82
C LYS A 72 16.44 -2.65 -7.47
N LYS A 73 15.10 -2.74 -7.45
CA LYS A 73 14.36 -2.90 -6.21
C LYS A 73 14.57 -4.34 -5.75
N THR A 74 14.96 -4.54 -4.50
CA THR A 74 15.37 -5.87 -4.01
C THR A 74 14.48 -6.30 -2.86
N LEU A 75 13.96 -7.53 -2.95
CA LEU A 75 13.39 -8.23 -1.81
C LEU A 75 14.49 -9.10 -1.20
N ALA A 76 14.83 -8.83 0.05
CA ALA A 76 15.93 -9.50 0.76
C ALA A 76 15.44 -10.18 2.03
N LEU A 77 16.06 -11.29 2.38
CA LEU A 77 15.90 -11.96 3.67
C LEU A 77 17.27 -11.96 4.36
N LYS A 78 17.38 -11.22 5.46
CA LYS A 78 18.57 -11.18 6.30
C LYS A 78 18.37 -12.06 7.52
N ASP A 79 19.29 -12.97 7.78
CA ASP A 79 19.43 -13.63 9.07
C ASP A 79 20.82 -13.36 9.67
N PHE A 80 21.16 -14.03 10.76
CA PHE A 80 22.46 -13.87 11.42
C PHE A 80 23.63 -14.52 10.67
N LYS A 81 23.36 -15.33 9.64
CA LYS A 81 24.38 -16.05 8.88
C LYS A 81 24.67 -15.37 7.55
N GLN A 82 23.64 -14.93 6.84
CA GLN A 82 23.77 -14.32 5.51
C GLN A 82 22.53 -13.52 5.08
N VAL A 83 22.63 -12.93 3.89
CA VAL A 83 21.52 -12.24 3.21
C VAL A 83 21.18 -12.99 1.93
N TYR A 84 19.90 -13.32 1.76
CA TYR A 84 19.34 -13.89 0.53
C TYR A 84 18.60 -12.79 -0.23
N THR A 85 18.71 -12.75 -1.55
CA THR A 85 18.02 -11.75 -2.39
C THR A 85 17.29 -12.41 -3.55
N ILE A 86 16.19 -11.78 -3.97
CA ILE A 86 15.58 -12.01 -5.29
C ILE A 86 15.85 -10.76 -6.13
N ASP A 87 16.53 -10.96 -7.26
CA ASP A 87 17.10 -9.87 -8.07
C ASP A 87 16.19 -9.39 -9.21
N ASP A 88 14.98 -9.94 -9.38
CA ASP A 88 14.18 -9.68 -10.59
C ASP A 88 12.66 -9.88 -10.43
N ASP A 89 12.03 -9.18 -9.48
CA ASP A 89 10.59 -8.97 -9.60
C ASP A 89 10.11 -7.71 -8.87
N SER A 90 10.08 -6.59 -9.61
CA SER A 90 9.50 -5.34 -9.13
C SER A 90 8.06 -5.51 -8.65
N LEU A 91 7.28 -6.45 -9.20
CA LEU A 91 5.89 -6.67 -8.81
C LEU A 91 5.77 -7.42 -7.48
N CYS A 92 6.56 -8.48 -7.26
CA CYS A 92 6.61 -9.14 -5.94
C CYS A 92 6.98 -8.14 -4.84
N GLN A 93 7.97 -7.30 -5.13
CA GLN A 93 8.42 -6.29 -4.18
C GLN A 93 7.34 -5.23 -3.91
N ILE A 94 6.65 -4.72 -4.94
CA ILE A 94 5.53 -3.79 -4.78
C ILE A 94 4.41 -4.42 -3.95
N LYS A 95 4.01 -5.66 -4.26
CA LYS A 95 2.92 -6.36 -3.57
C LYS A 95 3.23 -6.58 -2.08
N VAL A 96 4.44 -7.03 -1.77
CA VAL A 96 4.89 -7.24 -0.38
C VAL A 96 5.06 -5.91 0.36
N SER A 97 5.60 -4.89 -0.31
CA SER A 97 5.73 -3.51 0.22
C SER A 97 4.36 -2.96 0.65
N SER A 98 3.38 -3.01 -0.25
CA SER A 98 2.02 -2.55 0.01
C SER A 98 1.39 -3.31 1.18
N LEU A 99 1.51 -4.64 1.23
CA LEU A 99 0.99 -5.43 2.34
C LEU A 99 1.58 -5.00 3.69
N LEU A 100 2.91 -4.85 3.78
CA LEU A 100 3.58 -4.45 5.01
C LEU A 100 3.19 -3.04 5.45
N ARG A 101 3.16 -2.08 4.52
CA ARG A 101 2.75 -0.69 4.79
C ARG A 101 1.35 -0.64 5.39
N PHE A 102 0.37 -1.21 4.70
CA PHE A 102 -1.02 -1.09 5.16
C PHE A 102 -1.29 -1.90 6.42
N ALA A 103 -0.56 -3.00 6.65
CA ALA A 103 -0.58 -3.66 7.96
C ALA A 103 -0.10 -2.70 9.07
N VAL A 104 1.01 -1.98 8.87
CA VAL A 104 1.49 -0.99 9.85
C VAL A 104 0.48 0.14 10.08
N PHE A 105 -0.06 0.73 9.00
CA PHE A 105 -1.04 1.83 9.11
C PHE A 105 -2.36 1.41 9.77
N SER A 106 -2.75 0.13 9.63
CA SER A 106 -3.95 -0.40 10.29
C SER A 106 -3.76 -0.72 11.78
N SER A 107 -2.56 -0.53 12.33
CA SER A 107 -2.27 -0.85 13.74
C SER A 107 -3.02 0.08 14.70
N THR A 108 -3.51 -0.46 15.81
CA THR A 108 -4.28 0.31 16.80
C THR A 108 -3.85 0.04 18.24
N TYR A 109 -3.85 1.07 19.08
CA TYR A 109 -3.45 0.96 20.51
C TYR A 109 -4.42 0.12 21.36
N LEU A 110 -5.62 -0.21 20.84
CA LEU A 110 -6.68 -0.90 21.58
C LEU A 110 -6.34 -2.35 21.97
N VAL A 111 -5.27 -2.91 21.42
CA VAL A 111 -4.97 -4.36 21.47
C VAL A 111 -3.95 -4.74 22.56
N ARG A 112 -3.52 -3.81 23.42
CA ARG A 112 -2.40 -4.00 24.37
C ARG A 112 -2.63 -4.97 25.54
N LYS A 113 -3.54 -5.94 25.45
CA LYS A 113 -3.80 -6.91 26.52
C LYS A 113 -3.63 -8.35 26.04
N ARG A 114 -2.52 -8.99 26.47
CA ARG A 114 -2.48 -10.26 27.25
C ARG A 114 -1.18 -11.05 27.02
N LEU A 115 -0.47 -11.34 28.10
CA LEU A 115 0.69 -12.23 28.18
C LEU A 115 0.37 -13.67 27.69
N GLY A 116 1.36 -14.35 27.09
CA GLY A 116 1.29 -15.75 26.61
C GLY A 116 1.48 -15.91 25.09
N PHE A 117 2.64 -15.49 24.55
CA PHE A 117 2.90 -15.47 23.11
C PHE A 117 3.87 -16.56 22.66
N LEU A 118 3.62 -17.13 21.47
CA LEU A 118 4.46 -18.14 20.83
C LEU A 118 5.58 -17.52 19.99
N LYS A 119 5.29 -16.43 19.28
CA LYS A 119 6.20 -15.74 18.35
C LYS A 119 5.96 -14.24 18.40
N THR A 120 7.03 -13.46 18.40
CA THR A 120 6.99 -11.99 18.37
C THR A 120 7.63 -11.48 17.10
N CYS A 121 6.87 -10.69 16.35
CA CYS A 121 7.30 -10.08 15.12
C CYS A 121 7.05 -8.57 15.13
N PHE A 122 7.85 -7.85 14.37
CA PHE A 122 7.70 -6.43 14.12
C PHE A 122 7.56 -6.18 12.63
N LEU A 123 6.62 -5.34 12.25
CA LEU A 123 6.49 -4.79 10.91
C LEU A 123 6.92 -3.33 10.99
N PHE A 124 7.63 -2.84 9.99
CA PHE A 124 8.02 -1.44 9.89
C PHE A 124 7.71 -0.90 8.49
N ASP A 125 7.18 0.31 8.43
CA ASP A 125 7.21 1.20 7.26
C ASP A 125 8.09 2.38 7.62
N MET A 126 9.30 2.43 7.07
CA MET A 126 10.36 3.35 7.49
C MET A 126 10.67 3.22 8.99
N GLN A 127 10.23 4.19 9.81
CA GLN A 127 10.40 4.18 11.26
C GLN A 127 9.11 3.81 12.00
N ASP A 128 7.96 3.95 11.36
CA ASP A 128 6.67 3.59 11.95
C ASP A 128 6.55 2.08 12.02
N GLY A 129 6.13 1.56 13.17
CA GLY A 129 6.12 0.13 13.41
C GLY A 129 4.78 -0.40 13.89
N ALA A 130 4.55 -1.68 13.64
CA ALA A 130 3.51 -2.46 14.27
C ALA A 130 4.08 -3.77 14.83
N GLN A 131 3.85 -4.02 16.11
CA GLN A 131 4.12 -5.30 16.72
C GLN A 131 2.97 -6.26 16.47
N TYR A 132 3.32 -7.49 16.12
CA TYR A 132 2.41 -8.63 16.07
C TYR A 132 2.92 -9.74 16.98
N SER A 133 2.08 -10.16 17.91
CA SER A 133 2.38 -11.31 18.78
C SER A 133 1.43 -12.47 18.48
N ILE A 134 2.01 -13.59 18.07
CA ILE A 134 1.30 -14.79 17.60
C ILE A 134 1.05 -15.74 18.77
N ARG A 135 -0.13 -16.35 18.83
CA ARG A 135 -0.41 -17.55 19.62
C ARG A 135 -0.74 -18.71 18.68
N ASN A 136 -0.66 -19.95 19.17
CA ASN A 136 -0.86 -21.17 18.35
C ASN A 136 -2.18 -21.19 17.55
N ALA A 137 -3.25 -20.58 18.05
CA ALA A 137 -4.55 -20.55 17.39
C ALA A 137 -4.64 -19.56 16.21
N ASP A 138 -3.58 -18.78 15.97
CA ASP A 138 -3.66 -17.56 15.15
C ASP A 138 -2.88 -17.66 13.84
N VAL A 139 -2.09 -18.73 13.68
CA VAL A 139 -1.44 -19.07 12.41
C VAL A 139 -2.40 -19.92 11.60
N ALA A 140 -3.46 -19.28 11.09
CA ALA A 140 -4.31 -19.87 10.08
C ALA A 140 -3.65 -19.76 8.70
N ALA A 141 -3.89 -20.75 7.84
CA ALA A 141 -3.48 -20.66 6.44
C ALA A 141 -4.08 -19.41 5.78
N GLY A 142 -3.25 -18.63 5.10
CA GLY A 142 -3.63 -17.35 4.49
C GLY A 142 -3.66 -16.15 5.45
N SER A 143 -3.26 -16.32 6.72
CA SER A 143 -3.03 -15.18 7.63
C SER A 143 -1.83 -14.33 7.19
N LEU A 144 -1.76 -13.08 7.66
CA LEU A 144 -0.62 -12.19 7.39
C LEU A 144 0.73 -12.87 7.66
N THR A 145 0.86 -13.54 8.81
CA THR A 145 2.11 -14.21 9.16
C THR A 145 2.38 -15.43 8.31
N ASP A 146 1.38 -16.26 7.99
CA ASP A 146 1.57 -17.40 7.08
C ASP A 146 2.07 -16.94 5.70
N VAL A 147 1.44 -15.90 5.14
CA VAL A 147 1.85 -15.31 3.87
C VAL A 147 3.28 -14.77 3.94
N LEU A 148 3.64 -14.00 4.96
CA LEU A 148 4.99 -13.46 5.13
C LEU A 148 6.05 -14.55 5.33
N GLU A 149 5.72 -15.64 6.03
CA GLU A 149 6.62 -16.79 6.17
C GLU A 149 6.87 -17.51 4.84
N GLN A 150 5.82 -17.72 4.05
CA GLN A 150 5.97 -18.32 2.73
C GLN A 150 6.79 -17.43 1.79
N VAL A 151 6.64 -16.10 1.88
CA VAL A 151 7.53 -15.15 1.18
C VAL A 151 8.97 -15.29 1.64
N CYS A 152 9.24 -15.38 2.95
CA CYS A 152 10.60 -15.60 3.47
C CYS A 152 11.21 -16.90 2.91
N ILE A 153 10.45 -18.00 2.91
CA ILE A 153 10.87 -19.28 2.33
C ILE A 153 11.18 -19.13 0.83
N ALA A 154 10.35 -18.40 0.09
CA ALA A 154 10.54 -18.16 -1.33
C ALA A 154 11.82 -17.34 -1.62
N VAL A 155 12.08 -16.28 -0.84
CA VAL A 155 13.31 -15.48 -0.94
C VAL A 155 14.54 -16.32 -0.65
N ARG A 156 14.51 -17.11 0.42
CA ARG A 156 15.61 -18.02 0.78
C ARG A 156 15.93 -19.03 -0.33
N LYS A 157 14.91 -19.47 -1.06
CA LYS A 157 15.02 -20.43 -2.17
C LYS A 157 15.22 -19.76 -3.54
N ASN A 158 15.31 -18.42 -3.60
CA ASN A 158 15.34 -17.63 -4.83
C ASN A 158 14.21 -18.03 -5.82
N ASN A 159 12.96 -18.08 -5.33
CA ASN A 159 11.80 -18.57 -6.09
C ASN A 159 10.66 -17.54 -6.13
N PRO A 160 10.72 -16.55 -7.04
CA PRO A 160 9.68 -15.51 -7.17
C PRO A 160 8.31 -16.07 -7.56
N GLU A 161 8.24 -17.19 -8.29
CA GLU A 161 6.97 -17.84 -8.66
C GLU A 161 6.14 -18.27 -7.45
N THR A 162 6.80 -18.64 -6.35
CA THR A 162 6.09 -18.96 -5.11
C THR A 162 5.41 -17.72 -4.54
N ILE A 163 6.04 -16.55 -4.65
CA ILE A 163 5.45 -15.28 -4.20
C ILE A 163 4.30 -14.89 -5.13
N ARG A 164 4.44 -15.05 -6.46
CA ARG A 164 3.36 -14.77 -7.42
C ARG A 164 2.09 -15.58 -7.16
N ARG A 165 2.23 -16.85 -6.74
CA ARG A 165 1.09 -17.69 -6.32
C ARG A 165 0.37 -17.17 -5.07
N LEU A 166 1.02 -16.34 -4.26
CA LEU A 166 0.45 -15.71 -3.07
C LEU A 166 -0.24 -14.38 -3.37
N PHE A 167 -0.16 -13.85 -4.60
CA PHE A 167 -0.77 -12.57 -4.96
C PHE A 167 -2.25 -12.47 -4.58
N PRO A 168 -3.12 -13.48 -4.80
CA PRO A 168 -4.51 -13.39 -4.38
C PRO A 168 -4.68 -13.17 -2.86
N GLN A 169 -3.88 -13.83 -2.05
CA GLN A 169 -3.89 -13.68 -0.59
C GLN A 169 -3.29 -12.34 -0.15
N ILE A 170 -2.17 -11.92 -0.76
CA ILE A 170 -1.54 -10.63 -0.52
C ILE A 170 -2.51 -9.49 -0.85
N ASP A 171 -3.18 -9.56 -1.99
CA ASP A 171 -4.13 -8.56 -2.47
C ASP A 171 -5.36 -8.49 -1.56
N SER A 172 -5.88 -9.64 -1.13
CA SER A 172 -6.99 -9.72 -0.19
C SER A 172 -6.65 -9.10 1.17
N LEU A 173 -5.50 -9.43 1.74
CA LEU A 173 -5.02 -8.86 3.00
C LEU A 173 -4.73 -7.36 2.87
N THR A 174 -4.11 -6.93 1.78
CA THR A 174 -3.82 -5.51 1.53
C THR A 174 -5.11 -4.72 1.44
N LYS A 175 -6.11 -5.21 0.67
CA LYS A 175 -7.43 -4.59 0.58
C LYS A 175 -8.13 -4.53 1.94
N HIS A 176 -8.02 -5.60 2.73
CA HIS A 176 -8.55 -5.61 4.09
C HIS A 176 -7.92 -4.52 4.95
N PHE A 177 -6.60 -4.36 4.94
CA PHE A 177 -5.94 -3.33 5.73
C PHE A 177 -6.25 -1.91 5.23
N LYS A 178 -6.29 -1.70 3.91
CA LYS A 178 -6.73 -0.44 3.31
C LYS A 178 -8.16 -0.05 3.69
N SER A 179 -9.02 -1.00 4.01
CA SER A 179 -10.40 -0.71 4.44
C SER A 179 -10.50 -0.03 5.81
N TYR A 180 -9.39 0.04 6.56
CA TYR A 180 -9.30 0.79 7.81
C TYR A 180 -8.87 2.26 7.63
N GLU A 181 -8.65 2.71 6.40
CA GLU A 181 -8.32 4.11 6.13
C GLU A 181 -9.41 5.04 6.68
N LEU A 182 -8.97 6.09 7.37
CA LEU A 182 -9.85 6.95 8.16
C LEU A 182 -10.68 7.89 7.27
N GLU A 183 -11.85 8.32 7.74
CA GLU A 183 -12.73 9.23 6.97
C GLU A 183 -12.06 10.59 6.72
N GLU A 184 -11.22 11.02 7.65
CA GLU A 184 -10.42 12.24 7.63
C GLU A 184 -9.41 12.25 6.48
N SER A 185 -8.88 11.09 6.09
CA SER A 185 -7.99 10.97 4.92
C SER A 185 -8.71 11.34 3.62
N TRP A 186 -10.05 11.35 3.60
CA TRP A 186 -10.85 11.65 2.40
C TRP A 186 -11.43 13.07 2.40
N VAL A 187 -10.93 13.95 3.26
CA VAL A 187 -11.28 15.37 3.22
C VAL A 187 -10.78 15.97 1.91
N ILE A 188 -11.63 16.81 1.31
CA ILE A 188 -11.32 17.49 0.06
C ILE A 188 -10.65 18.81 0.37
N GLU A 189 -9.45 18.98 -0.16
CA GLU A 189 -8.71 20.23 -0.15
C GLU A 189 -8.79 20.89 -1.52
N THR A 190 -8.68 22.22 -1.55
CA THR A 190 -8.71 22.99 -2.79
C THR A 190 -7.52 23.92 -2.87
N ALA A 191 -6.95 24.07 -4.06
CA ALA A 191 -5.87 25.01 -4.32
C ALA A 191 -6.05 25.69 -5.67
N GLU A 192 -5.72 26.98 -5.75
CA GLU A 192 -5.64 27.73 -6.99
C GLU A 192 -4.16 27.92 -7.35
N GLN A 193 -3.82 27.68 -8.62
CA GLN A 193 -2.46 27.82 -9.11
C GLN A 193 -2.44 28.20 -10.59
N ASP A 194 -1.35 28.85 -11.02
CA ASP A 194 -1.08 29.07 -12.44
C ASP A 194 -0.12 28.02 -12.96
N GLU A 195 -0.60 27.09 -13.78
CA GLU A 195 0.24 26.10 -14.43
C GLU A 195 0.49 26.51 -15.89
N ARG A 196 1.75 26.76 -16.26
CA ARG A 196 2.14 27.24 -17.61
C ARG A 196 1.37 28.48 -18.06
N ASN A 197 1.18 29.45 -17.15
CA ASN A 197 0.40 30.67 -17.37
C ASN A 197 -1.09 30.42 -17.66
N MET A 198 -1.62 29.26 -17.28
CA MET A 198 -3.05 28.98 -17.30
C MET A 198 -3.57 28.86 -15.86
N PRO A 199 -4.57 29.67 -15.48
CA PRO A 199 -5.26 29.51 -14.20
C PRO A 199 -5.80 28.09 -14.08
N SER A 200 -5.59 27.47 -12.93
CA SER A 200 -6.11 26.14 -12.65
C SER A 200 -6.56 26.01 -11.20
N VAL A 201 -7.60 25.21 -11.01
CA VAL A 201 -8.13 24.84 -9.70
C VAL A 201 -7.89 23.36 -9.49
N ILE A 202 -7.26 23.01 -8.37
CA ILE A 202 -7.09 21.63 -7.93
C ILE A 202 -8.10 21.34 -6.83
N LEU A 203 -8.81 20.23 -6.98
CA LEU A 203 -9.48 19.54 -5.88
C LEU A 203 -8.67 18.28 -5.56
N SER A 204 -8.28 18.09 -4.31
CA SER A 204 -7.42 16.98 -3.89
C SER A 204 -8.00 16.25 -2.68
N THR A 205 -7.61 14.98 -2.52
CA THR A 205 -7.99 14.13 -1.39
C THR A 205 -6.86 13.17 -1.05
N HIS A 206 -6.90 12.55 0.14
CA HIS A 206 -5.92 11.57 0.58
C HIS A 206 -4.50 12.13 0.60
N TYR A 207 -4.30 13.15 1.43
CA TYR A 207 -3.02 13.85 1.62
C TYR A 207 -2.41 14.35 0.29
N ASN A 208 -3.25 14.92 -0.58
CA ASN A 208 -2.87 15.39 -1.92
C ASN A 208 -2.40 14.28 -2.91
N GLY A 209 -2.72 13.03 -2.60
CA GLY A 209 -2.36 11.88 -3.41
C GLY A 209 -3.22 11.67 -4.65
N PHE A 210 -4.49 12.09 -4.62
CA PHE A 210 -5.41 12.01 -5.77
C PHE A 210 -6.04 13.37 -6.04
N ASN A 211 -5.96 13.83 -7.30
CA ASN A 211 -6.21 15.22 -7.66
C ASN A 211 -7.08 15.29 -8.93
N PHE A 212 -8.11 16.13 -8.91
CA PHE A 212 -8.74 16.68 -10.11
C PHE A 212 -8.18 18.07 -10.33
N GLN A 213 -7.64 18.31 -11.52
CA GLN A 213 -7.09 19.61 -11.89
C GLN A 213 -7.84 20.18 -13.08
N PHE A 214 -8.58 21.26 -12.85
CA PHE A 214 -9.36 21.95 -13.87
C PHE A 214 -8.51 23.09 -14.44
N PHE A 215 -8.25 23.05 -15.75
CA PHE A 215 -7.56 24.12 -16.46
C PHE A 215 -8.55 25.14 -16.97
N GLN A 216 -8.27 26.43 -16.75
CA GLN A 216 -9.13 27.56 -17.16
C GLN A 216 -10.61 27.39 -16.78
N PRO A 217 -10.93 27.03 -15.53
CA PRO A 217 -12.30 26.70 -15.17
C PRO A 217 -13.23 27.90 -15.37
N GLU A 218 -14.39 27.63 -15.97
CA GLU A 218 -15.46 28.62 -16.17
C GLU A 218 -16.18 29.02 -14.85
N THR A 219 -15.96 28.27 -13.77
CA THR A 219 -16.61 28.48 -12.47
C THR A 219 -15.58 28.54 -11.35
N ASP A 220 -15.97 29.18 -10.24
CA ASP A 220 -15.15 29.29 -9.04
C ASP A 220 -14.89 27.95 -8.34
N THR A 221 -13.91 27.96 -7.44
CA THR A 221 -13.45 26.81 -6.66
C THR A 221 -14.56 26.15 -5.82
N ASP A 222 -15.44 26.92 -5.17
CA ASP A 222 -16.53 26.37 -4.36
C ASP A 222 -17.58 25.68 -5.23
N SER A 223 -17.87 26.24 -6.39
CA SER A 223 -18.78 25.64 -7.37
C SER A 223 -18.24 24.33 -7.93
N LEU A 224 -16.94 24.26 -8.24
CA LEU A 224 -16.28 23.01 -8.65
C LEU A 224 -16.30 21.97 -7.52
N CYS A 225 -15.97 22.36 -6.29
CA CYS A 225 -15.96 21.46 -5.14
C CYS A 225 -17.35 20.88 -4.87
N ARG A 226 -18.40 21.71 -4.88
CA ARG A 226 -19.79 21.25 -4.73
C ARG A 226 -20.21 20.28 -5.83
N LYS A 227 -19.78 20.52 -7.07
CA LYS A 227 -20.16 19.70 -8.23
C LYS A 227 -19.42 18.37 -8.31
N TYR A 228 -18.10 18.37 -8.07
CA TYR A 228 -17.23 17.24 -8.34
C TYR A 228 -16.63 16.59 -7.10
N GLY A 229 -16.77 17.19 -5.92
CA GLY A 229 -16.12 16.68 -4.71
C GLY A 229 -16.55 15.26 -4.34
N LYS A 230 -17.85 14.95 -4.43
CA LYS A 230 -18.34 13.58 -4.21
C LYS A 230 -17.73 12.59 -5.21
N LEU A 231 -17.64 12.97 -6.49
CA LEU A 231 -17.05 12.13 -7.52
C LEU A 231 -15.57 11.88 -7.25
N LEU A 232 -14.82 12.94 -6.92
CA LEU A 232 -13.40 12.86 -6.53
C LEU A 232 -13.21 11.85 -5.40
N LYS A 233 -13.95 12.01 -4.29
CA LYS A 233 -13.87 11.12 -3.12
C LYS A 233 -14.21 9.67 -3.48
N THR A 234 -15.35 9.43 -4.14
CA THR A 234 -15.80 8.08 -4.55
C THR A 234 -14.76 7.39 -5.41
N VAL A 235 -14.19 8.11 -6.37
CA VAL A 235 -13.24 7.55 -7.32
C VAL A 235 -11.86 7.30 -6.68
N ALA A 236 -11.40 8.23 -5.83
CA ALA A 236 -10.16 8.06 -5.08
C ALA A 236 -10.23 6.86 -4.13
N GLN A 237 -11.32 6.73 -3.36
CA GLN A 237 -11.56 5.59 -2.46
C GLN A 237 -11.60 4.27 -3.23
N TRP A 238 -12.30 4.24 -4.37
CA TRP A 238 -12.36 3.05 -5.20
C TRP A 238 -10.97 2.68 -5.74
N LEU A 239 -10.21 3.64 -6.28
CA LEU A 239 -8.88 3.38 -6.83
C LEU A 239 -7.92 2.90 -5.75
N PHE A 240 -7.95 3.53 -4.58
CA PHE A 240 -7.15 3.15 -3.43
C PHE A 240 -7.41 1.70 -3.02
N LEU A 241 -8.68 1.31 -2.86
CA LEU A 241 -9.05 -0.03 -2.41
C LEU A 241 -8.75 -1.14 -3.41
N HIS A 242 -8.63 -0.82 -4.70
CA HIS A 242 -8.48 -1.83 -5.74
C HIS A 242 -7.05 -1.88 -6.32
N SER A 243 -6.30 -0.78 -6.33
CA SER A 243 -4.91 -0.79 -6.81
C SER A 243 -3.95 -1.31 -5.74
N ASN A 244 -2.97 -2.14 -6.15
CA ASN A 244 -1.88 -2.57 -5.26
C ASN A 244 -0.55 -1.85 -5.54
N VAL A 245 -0.55 -1.00 -6.58
CA VAL A 245 0.57 -0.16 -7.00
C VAL A 245 0.41 1.24 -6.40
N LEU A 246 -0.83 1.73 -6.33
CA LEU A 246 -1.15 3.03 -5.79
C LEU A 246 -1.54 2.93 -4.32
N ASP A 247 -0.64 3.43 -3.49
CA ASP A 247 -0.85 3.75 -2.08
C ASP A 247 -0.92 5.27 -1.84
N PHE A 248 -0.89 6.04 -2.92
CA PHE A 248 -0.84 7.50 -2.95
C PHE A 248 0.40 8.15 -2.31
N ASN A 249 1.51 7.42 -2.16
CA ASN A 249 2.83 8.07 -2.06
C ASN A 249 3.25 8.71 -3.40
N GLU A 250 2.72 8.19 -4.50
CA GLU A 250 2.76 8.78 -5.84
C GLU A 250 1.47 9.56 -6.10
N ARG A 251 1.52 10.62 -6.90
CA ARG A 251 0.35 11.50 -7.12
C ARG A 251 -0.38 11.15 -8.40
N VAL A 252 -1.69 10.98 -8.32
CA VAL A 252 -2.56 10.83 -9.49
C VAL A 252 -3.26 12.15 -9.75
N TYR A 253 -3.18 12.62 -10.99
CA TYR A 253 -3.84 13.80 -11.50
C TYR A 253 -4.78 13.40 -12.63
N VAL A 254 -6.06 13.73 -12.48
CA VAL A 254 -7.01 13.79 -13.59
C VAL A 254 -7.06 15.25 -14.02
N CYS A 255 -6.42 15.53 -15.15
CA CYS A 255 -6.33 16.84 -15.77
C CYS A 255 -7.54 17.06 -16.67
N ILE A 256 -8.40 18.00 -16.30
CA ILE A 256 -9.65 18.29 -16.98
C ILE A 256 -9.49 19.54 -17.84
N HIS A 257 -9.65 19.36 -19.14
CA HIS A 257 -9.55 20.40 -20.16
C HIS A 257 -10.92 20.78 -20.69
N HIS A 258 -11.10 22.05 -21.09
CA HIS A 258 -12.31 22.51 -21.78
C HIS A 258 -12.37 22.04 -23.23
N ASP A 259 -11.23 22.06 -23.94
CA ASP A 259 -11.15 21.65 -25.35
C ASP A 259 -10.36 20.34 -25.49
N ARG A 260 -10.86 19.43 -26.33
CA ARG A 260 -10.17 18.20 -26.68
C ARG A 260 -8.89 18.46 -27.49
N SER A 261 -8.81 19.58 -28.21
CA SER A 261 -7.63 19.96 -29.00
C SER A 261 -6.39 20.24 -28.15
N THR A 262 -6.56 20.52 -26.85
CA THR A 262 -5.46 20.77 -25.91
C THR A 262 -4.95 19.49 -25.24
N ILE A 263 -5.54 18.33 -25.56
CA ILE A 263 -5.11 17.02 -25.06
C ILE A 263 -4.05 16.46 -26.02
N TYR A 264 -2.78 16.66 -25.65
CA TYR A 264 -1.64 16.14 -26.41
C TYR A 264 -1.46 14.63 -26.24
N ASP A 265 -1.68 14.11 -25.03
CA ASP A 265 -1.63 12.69 -24.68
C ASP A 265 -2.65 12.38 -23.59
N ARG A 266 -3.35 11.24 -23.67
CA ARG A 266 -4.34 10.85 -22.65
C ARG A 266 -3.72 10.42 -21.32
N PHE A 267 -2.47 9.96 -21.33
CA PHE A 267 -1.78 9.50 -20.14
C PHE A 267 -0.29 9.84 -20.19
N ALA A 268 0.25 10.34 -19.08
CA ALA A 268 1.68 10.53 -18.88
C ALA A 268 2.09 10.08 -17.47
N HIS A 269 3.31 9.57 -17.33
CA HIS A 269 3.91 9.26 -16.04
C HIS A 269 5.27 9.95 -15.92
N LEU A 270 5.42 10.82 -14.91
CA LEU A 270 6.61 11.64 -14.73
C LEU A 270 6.93 11.78 -13.24
N TYR A 271 8.14 11.35 -12.83
CA TYR A 271 8.65 11.50 -11.46
C TYR A 271 7.68 11.05 -10.35
N GLY A 272 7.03 9.89 -10.48
CA GLY A 272 6.06 9.38 -9.49
C GLY A 272 4.74 10.13 -9.49
N LYS A 273 4.41 10.79 -10.62
CA LYS A 273 3.12 11.42 -10.86
C LYS A 273 2.48 10.82 -12.12
N TYR A 274 1.22 10.45 -12.00
CA TYR A 274 0.40 9.91 -13.08
C TYR A 274 -0.59 10.97 -13.52
N TYR A 275 -0.59 11.31 -14.80
CA TYR A 275 -1.48 12.29 -15.38
C TYR A 275 -2.43 11.61 -16.35
N PHE A 276 -3.72 11.85 -16.16
CA PHE A 276 -4.80 11.40 -17.05
C PHE A 276 -5.47 12.65 -17.60
N HIS A 277 -5.38 12.88 -18.91
CA HIS A 277 -5.96 14.04 -19.54
C HIS A 277 -7.30 13.67 -20.18
N ILE A 278 -8.36 14.36 -19.73
CA ILE A 278 -9.73 14.15 -20.18
C ILE A 278 -10.43 15.50 -20.37
N THR A 279 -11.60 15.48 -21.01
CA THR A 279 -12.49 16.64 -21.08
C THR A 279 -13.54 16.61 -19.97
N ALA A 280 -14.20 17.75 -19.71
CA ALA A 280 -15.20 17.87 -18.64
C ALA A 280 -16.43 16.96 -18.82
N ASP A 281 -16.80 16.61 -20.05
CA ASP A 281 -17.89 15.69 -20.39
C ASP A 281 -17.53 14.20 -20.15
N GLU A 282 -16.24 13.89 -20.18
CA GLU A 282 -15.68 12.57 -19.85
C GLU A 282 -15.59 12.34 -18.32
N LEU A 283 -15.66 13.41 -17.52
CA LEU A 283 -15.51 13.37 -16.05
C LEU A 283 -16.73 12.72 -15.37
N LYS A 284 -16.80 11.39 -15.46
CA LYS A 284 -17.84 10.53 -14.91
C LYS A 284 -17.19 9.28 -14.30
N GLU A 285 -17.84 8.73 -13.28
CA GLU A 285 -17.34 7.58 -12.52
C GLU A 285 -16.95 6.40 -13.41
N SER A 286 -17.83 5.99 -14.33
CA SER A 286 -17.58 4.85 -15.23
C SER A 286 -16.37 5.05 -16.13
N THR A 287 -16.16 6.27 -16.64
CA THR A 287 -15.02 6.61 -17.49
C THR A 287 -13.73 6.52 -16.71
N LEU A 288 -13.71 7.11 -15.50
CA LEU A 288 -12.54 7.09 -14.62
C LEU A 288 -12.20 5.67 -14.18
N TYR A 289 -13.19 4.87 -13.80
CA TYR A 289 -12.98 3.46 -13.46
C TYR A 289 -12.39 2.67 -14.63
N ALA A 290 -12.90 2.85 -15.85
CA ALA A 290 -12.35 2.19 -17.03
C ALA A 290 -10.89 2.60 -17.29
N LEU A 291 -10.58 3.89 -17.21
CA LEU A 291 -9.21 4.41 -17.36
C LEU A 291 -8.27 3.77 -16.34
N PHE A 292 -8.65 3.77 -15.06
CA PHE A 292 -7.80 3.24 -14.01
C PHE A 292 -7.65 1.71 -14.04
N LYS A 293 -8.71 0.97 -14.42
CA LYS A 293 -8.61 -0.48 -14.62
C LYS A 293 -7.52 -0.84 -15.61
N SER A 294 -7.56 -0.18 -16.77
CA SER A 294 -6.61 -0.44 -17.85
C SER A 294 -5.15 -0.13 -17.50
N ARG A 295 -4.90 0.69 -16.47
CA ARG A 295 -3.55 1.18 -16.12
C ARG A 295 -2.99 0.63 -14.82
N PHE A 296 -3.83 0.34 -13.84
CA PHE A 296 -3.38 0.03 -12.49
C PHE A 296 -3.84 -1.33 -11.96
N LEU A 297 -4.73 -2.01 -12.69
CA LEU A 297 -5.39 -3.23 -12.22
C LEU A 297 -5.20 -4.42 -13.17
N ASP A 298 -5.19 -4.19 -14.48
CA ASP A 298 -5.05 -5.23 -15.50
C ASP A 298 -3.59 -5.40 -16.01
N SER A 299 -2.61 -4.80 -15.31
CA SER A 299 -1.18 -4.79 -15.66
C SER A 299 -0.33 -5.72 -14.80
#